data_AF-A0A970LJ60-F1
#
_entry.id   AF-A0A970LJ60-F1
#
_cell.length_a   1.000
_cell.length_b   1.000
_cell.length_c   1.000
_cell.angle_alpha   90.00
_cell.angle_beta   90.00
_cell.angle_gamma   90.00
#
_symmetry.space_group_name_H-M   'P 1'
#
loop_
_entity.id
_entity.type
_entity.pdbx_description
1 polymer ?
#
loop_
_entity_poly.entity_id
_entity_poly.type
_entity_poly.pdbx_seq_one_letter_code
_entity_poly.pdbx_strand_id
1 'polypeptide(L)' 'MDRRFALDSNILIYCHRQIYPFEMAPAFWRQLIENGGQKIIFLDQVKDEIYRNEDQLSIWLKENED' A
#
# COMPACT_ATOMS: atom_id res chain seq x y z
N MET A 1 -8.22 -11.60 -20.12
CA MET A 1 -8.34 -11.83 -18.67
C MET A 1 -7.80 -10.61 -17.98
N ASP A 2 -8.64 -9.89 -17.23
CA ASP A 2 -8.15 -8.78 -16.41
C ASP A 2 -7.40 -9.37 -15.21
N ARG A 3 -6.14 -8.96 -15.02
CA ARG A 3 -5.26 -9.52 -13.98
C ARG A 3 -5.33 -8.62 -12.76
N ARG A 4 -5.63 -9.23 -11.61
CA ARG A 4 -5.54 -8.58 -10.30
C ARG A 4 -4.24 -9.01 -9.60
N PHE A 5 -3.66 -8.10 -8.84
CA PHE A 5 -2.40 -8.22 -8.14
C PHE A 5 -2.65 -8.00 -6.65
N ALA A 6 -2.40 -9.04 -5.85
CA ALA A 6 -2.39 -8.89 -4.40
C ALA A 6 -1.00 -8.43 -3.96
N LEU A 7 -0.94 -7.39 -3.13
CA LEU A 7 0.30 -6.92 -2.54
C LEU A 7 0.49 -7.53 -1.16
N ASP A 8 1.70 -8.01 -0.89
CA ASP A 8 2.09 -8.50 0.43
C ASP A 8 2.35 -7.31 1.38
N SER A 9 1.96 -7.46 2.64
CA SER A 9 2.20 -6.47 3.69
C SER A 9 3.69 -6.13 3.83
N ASN A 10 4.59 -7.12 3.73
CA ASN A 10 6.03 -6.89 3.89
C ASN A 10 6.60 -5.98 2.81
N ILE A 11 6.08 -6.07 1.57
CA ILE A 11 6.50 -5.18 0.48
C ILE A 11 6.15 -3.74 0.84
N LEU A 12 4.91 -3.51 1.29
CA LEU A 12 4.42 -2.18 1.65
C LEU A 12 5.17 -1.62 2.87
N ILE A 13 5.37 -2.45 3.90
CA ILE A 13 6.11 -2.09 5.12
C ILE A 13 7.57 -1.75 4.80
N TYR A 14 8.25 -2.57 3.99
CA TYR A 14 9.63 -2.34 3.61
C TYR A 14 9.79 -1.08 2.75
N CYS A 15 8.89 -0.88 1.77
CA CYS A 15 8.85 0.35 0.98
C CYS A 15 8.67 1.58 1.88
N HIS A 16 7.70 1.57 2.79
CA HIS A 16 7.46 2.69 3.69
C HIS A 16 8.66 3.00 4.60
N ARG A 17 9.29 1.96 5.16
CA ARG A 17 10.32 2.13 6.19
C ARG A 17 11.73 2.36 5.63
N GLN A 18 12.05 1.88 4.43
CA GLN A 18 13.44 1.79 3.97
C GLN A 18 13.69 2.42 2.60
N ILE A 19 12.80 2.23 1.64
CA ILE A 19 13.10 2.55 0.22
C ILE A 19 12.34 3.79 -0.26
N TYR A 20 11.06 3.89 0.09
CA TYR A 20 10.15 4.95 -0.32
C TYR A 20 9.39 5.54 0.88
N PRO A 21 10.07 6.16 1.86
CA PRO A 21 9.37 6.91 2.91
C PRO A 21 8.43 7.97 2.32
N PHE A 22 7.26 8.20 2.93
CA PHE A 22 6.27 9.16 2.41
C PHE A 22 6.82 10.59 2.27
N GLU A 23 7.71 10.99 3.16
CA GLU A 23 8.34 12.33 3.14
C GLU A 23 9.34 12.49 2.00
N MET A 24 9.98 11.41 1.57
CA MET A 24 11.05 11.44 0.56
C MET A 24 10.56 11.04 -0.84
N ALA A 25 9.60 10.12 -0.92
CA ALA A 25 9.10 9.55 -2.16
C ALA A 25 7.55 9.52 -2.23
N PRO A 26 6.85 10.65 -2.00
CA PRO A 26 5.38 10.68 -2.06
C PRO A 26 4.85 10.31 -3.45
N ALA A 27 5.62 10.60 -4.51
CA ALA A 27 5.25 10.27 -5.88
C ALA A 27 5.12 8.75 -6.12
N PHE A 28 5.91 7.92 -5.43
CA PHE A 28 5.84 6.46 -5.55
C PHE A 28 4.45 5.97 -5.12
N TRP A 29 3.99 6.38 -3.94
CA TRP A 29 2.71 5.97 -3.37
C TRP A 29 1.53 6.46 -4.20
N ARG A 30 1.59 7.69 -4.71
CA ARG A 30 0.61 8.21 -5.65
C ARG A 30 0.57 7.39 -6.94
N GLN A 31 1.72 7.11 -7.54
CA GLN A 31 1.82 6.34 -8.78
C GLN A 31 1.41 4.87 -8.62
N LEU A 32 1.60 4.29 -7.44
CA LEU A 32 1.16 2.93 -7.12
C LEU A 32 -0.35 2.81 -7.32
N ILE A 33 -1.11 3.81 -6.86
CA ILE A 33 -2.58 3.85 -7.01
C ILE A 33 -2.97 4.27 -8.43
N GLU A 34 -2.37 5.32 -8.98
CA GLU A 34 -2.71 5.82 -10.33
C GLU A 34 -2.50 4.76 -11.42
N ASN A 35 -1.42 3.98 -11.33
CA ASN A 35 -1.10 2.96 -12.33
C ASN A 35 -1.67 1.58 -11.97
N GLY A 36 -1.82 1.28 -10.68
CA GLY A 36 -2.40 0.04 -10.19
C GLY A 36 -3.91 -0.01 -10.37
N GLY A 37 -4.58 1.12 -10.11
CA GLY A 37 -6.03 1.27 -10.15
C GLY A 37 -6.76 0.09 -9.47
N GLN A 38 -7.86 -0.35 -10.09
CA GLN A 38 -8.65 -1.50 -9.62
C GLN A 38 -7.97 -2.86 -9.76
N LYS A 39 -6.72 -2.91 -10.28
CA LYS A 39 -5.98 -4.16 -10.42
C LYS A 39 -5.26 -4.53 -9.14
N ILE A 40 -4.96 -3.58 -8.25
CA ILE A 40 -4.39 -3.88 -6.95
C ILE A 40 -5.52 -4.30 -6.00
N ILE A 41 -5.31 -5.41 -5.29
CA ILE A 41 -6.20 -5.86 -4.23
C ILE A 41 -5.43 -5.97 -2.93
N PHE A 42 -6.02 -5.44 -1.85
CA PHE A 42 -5.52 -5.60 -0.50
C PHE A 42 -6.36 -6.67 0.20
N LEU A 43 -5.72 -7.77 0.59
CA LEU A 43 -6.39 -8.84 1.33
C LEU A 43 -6.66 -8.40 2.76
N ASP A 44 -7.74 -8.88 3.37
CA ASP A 44 -8.10 -8.52 4.75
C ASP A 44 -6.96 -8.78 5.75
N GLN A 45 -6.21 -9.86 5.57
CA GLN A 45 -5.03 -10.16 6.41
C GLN A 45 -3.91 -9.12 6.28
N VAL A 46 -3.71 -8.57 5.08
CA VAL A 46 -2.73 -7.51 4.82
C VAL A 46 -3.18 -6.21 5.46
N LYS A 47 -4.48 -5.89 5.33
CA LYS A 47 -5.09 -4.73 5.98
C LYS A 47 -4.94 -4.80 7.49
N ASP A 48 -5.32 -5.92 8.11
CA ASP A 48 -5.19 -6.15 9.55
C ASP A 48 -3.76 -5.99 10.05
N GLU A 49 -2.77 -6.48 9.30
CA GLU A 49 -1.37 -6.34 9.66
C GLU A 49 -0.88 -4.89 9.61
N ILE A 50 -1.24 -4.17 8.55
CA ILE A 50 -0.84 -2.77 8.38
C ILE A 50 -1.54 -1.89 9.42
N TYR A 51 -2.82 -2.13 9.71
CA TYR A 51 -3.60 -1.35 10.67
C TYR A 51 -3.12 -1.46 12.11
N ARG A 52 -2.51 -2.58 12.50
CA ARG A 52 -1.92 -2.75 13.85
C ARG A 52 -0.76 -1.79 14.16
N ASN A 53 -0.09 -1.24 13.15
CA ASN A 53 1.05 -0.34 13.38
C ASN A 53 0.65 1.11 13.64
N GLU A 54 -0.60 1.51 13.34
CA GLU A 54 -1.14 2.86 13.58
C GLU A 54 -0.24 4.00 13.07
N ASP A 55 0.47 3.78 11.96
CA ASP A 55 1.44 4.70 11.37
C ASP A 55 0.93 5.32 10.05
N GLN A 56 1.79 6.09 9.37
CA GLN A 56 1.45 6.72 8.08
C GLN A 56 1.04 5.72 7.01
N LEU A 57 1.62 4.50 7.01
CA LEU A 57 1.22 3.46 6.06
C LEU A 57 -0.20 2.96 6.36
N SER A 58 -0.57 2.87 7.64
CA SER A 58 -1.93 2.52 8.04
C SER A 58 -2.97 3.55 7.60
N ILE A 59 -2.63 4.85 7.69
CA ILE A 59 -3.50 5.94 7.22
C ILE A 59 -3.64 5.88 5.69
N TRP A 60 -2.51 5.76 4.98
CA TRP A 60 -2.50 5.67 3.54
C TRP A 60 -3.32 4.49 3.02
N LEU A 61 -3.23 3.32 3.66
CA LEU A 61 -4.00 2.16 3.21
C LEU A 61 -5.51 2.38 3.38
N LYS A 62 -5.97 2.98 4.49
CA LYS A 62 -7.39 3.30 4.71
C LYS A 62 -7.96 4.24 3.65
N GLU A 63 -7.13 5.14 3.11
CA GLU A 63 -7.55 6.09 2.07
C GLU A 63 -7.60 5.47 0.67
N ASN A 64 -7.02 4.29 0.47
CA ASN A 64 -6.79 3.69 -0.85
C ASN A 64 -7.20 2.20 -0.94
N GLU A 65 -7.94 1.68 0.06
CA GLU A 65 -8.32 0.26 0.13
C GLU A 65 -9.63 -0.11 -0.60
N ASP A 66 -10.34 0.90 -1.11
CA ASP A 66 -11.61 0.83 -1.85
C ASP A 66 -11.37 0.83 -3.38
#